data_AF-A0A7X6UPQ9-F1
#
_entry.id   AF-A0A7X6UPQ9-F1
#
_cell.length_a   1.000
_cell.length_b   1.000
_cell.length_c   1.000
_cell.angle_alpha   90.00
_cell.angle_beta   90.00
_cell.angle_gamma   90.00
#
_symmetry.space_group_name_H-M   'P 1'
#
loop_
_entity.id
_entity.type
_entity.pdbx_description
1 polymer ?
#
loop_
_entity_poly.entity_id
_entity_poly.type
_entity_poly.pdbx_seq_one_letter_code
_entity_poly.pdbx_strand_id
1 'polypeptide(L)'
;MSYDYSENILVQESAGNLLHNELGWDIAFAYNTEVLGENGTFGRKSYNEILLTRCFKATLNRLNPWLNDAQADEAQKKLESHIST
;
A
#
# COMPACT_ATOMS: atom_id res chain seq x y z
N MET A 1 -1.37 -31.73 -15.37
CA MET A 1 -1.05 -30.41 -15.97
C MET A 1 -0.29 -29.66 -14.89
N SER A 2 1.03 -29.50 -15.03
CA SER A 2 1.83 -28.90 -13.96
C SER A 2 1.43 -27.44 -13.80
N TYR A 3 1.31 -27.01 -12.55
CA TYR A 3 0.83 -25.68 -12.17
C TYR A 3 1.83 -24.57 -12.54
N ASP A 4 2.99 -24.94 -13.10
CA ASP A 4 4.20 -24.12 -13.31
C ASP A 4 4.02 -22.94 -14.29
N TYR A 5 2.91 -22.89 -15.01
CA TYR A 5 2.64 -21.85 -16.02
C TYR A 5 1.34 -21.07 -15.76
N SER A 6 0.99 -20.83 -14.50
CA SER A 6 -0.11 -19.92 -14.16
C SER A 6 0.33 -18.46 -14.18
N GLU A 7 -0.57 -17.52 -14.49
CA GLU A 7 -0.30 -16.07 -14.44
C GLU A 7 0.17 -15.62 -13.04
N ASN A 8 -0.40 -16.22 -12.00
CA ASN A 8 -0.01 -15.99 -10.61
C ASN A 8 1.49 -16.25 -10.39
N ILE A 9 2.04 -17.29 -11.03
CA ILE A 9 3.45 -17.67 -10.89
C ILE A 9 4.32 -16.87 -11.88
N LEU A 10 3.93 -16.83 -13.16
CA LEU A 10 4.79 -16.24 -14.20
C LEU A 10 4.83 -14.72 -14.16
N VAL A 11 3.74 -14.06 -13.73
CA VAL A 11 3.62 -12.60 -13.75
C VAL A 11 3.64 -12.05 -12.34
N GLN A 12 2.67 -12.42 -11.50
CA GLN A 12 2.51 -11.82 -10.18
C GLN A 12 3.68 -12.16 -9.25
N GLU A 13 4.05 -13.45 -9.15
CA GLU A 13 5.14 -13.90 -8.29
C GLU A 13 6.50 -13.43 -8.83
N SER A 14 6.75 -13.53 -10.14
CA SER A 14 7.97 -12.99 -10.76
C SER A 14 8.15 -11.49 -10.51
N ALA A 15 7.09 -10.69 -10.70
CA ALA A 15 7.13 -9.25 -10.43
C ALA A 15 7.33 -8.97 -8.93
N GLY A 16 6.66 -9.73 -8.07
CA GLY A 16 6.86 -9.66 -6.62
C GLY A 16 8.30 -9.95 -6.22
N ASN A 17 8.88 -11.03 -6.74
CA ASN A 17 10.26 -11.42 -6.45
C ASN A 17 11.25 -10.34 -6.88
N LEU A 18 11.06 -9.71 -8.04
CA LEU A 18 11.91 -8.61 -8.49
C LEU A 18 11.82 -7.42 -7.53
N LEU A 19 10.61 -6.95 -7.23
CA LEU A 19 10.38 -5.81 -6.36
C LEU A 19 10.94 -6.06 -4.94
N HIS A 20 10.81 -7.29 -4.42
CA HIS A 20 11.26 -7.62 -3.08
C HIS A 20 12.77 -7.88 -3.00
N ASN A 21 13.27 -8.82 -3.81
CA ASN A 21 14.65 -9.31 -3.70
C ASN A 21 15.67 -8.34 -4.28
N GLU A 22 15.31 -7.64 -5.37
CA GLU A 22 16.24 -6.77 -6.08
C GLU A 22 16.07 -5.29 -5.71
N LEU A 23 14.83 -4.84 -5.45
CA LEU A 23 14.55 -3.43 -5.14
C LEU A 23 14.29 -3.16 -3.65
N GLY A 24 14.15 -4.19 -2.82
CA GLY A 24 13.94 -4.06 -1.38
C GLY A 24 12.57 -3.53 -0.98
N TRP A 25 11.54 -3.74 -1.81
CA TRP A 25 10.18 -3.31 -1.50
C TRP A 25 9.47 -4.30 -0.57
N ASP A 26 8.62 -3.77 0.30
CA ASP A 26 7.64 -4.56 1.04
C ASP A 26 6.45 -4.86 0.13
N ILE A 27 6.10 -6.14 0.00
CA ILE A 27 5.06 -6.61 -0.93
C ILE A 27 4.00 -7.38 -0.17
N ALA A 28 2.73 -7.13 -0.51
CA ALA A 28 1.60 -7.86 0.01
C ALA A 28 0.65 -8.24 -1.14
N PHE A 29 0.36 -9.54 -1.27
CA PHE A 29 -0.65 -10.04 -2.19
C PHE A 29 -2.00 -10.11 -1.48
N ALA A 30 -2.94 -9.29 -1.93
CA ALA A 30 -4.20 -9.06 -1.22
C ALA A 30 -5.45 -9.47 -2.02
N TYR A 31 -5.29 -9.96 -3.25
CA TYR A 31 -6.41 -10.38 -4.07
C TYR A 31 -7.16 -11.55 -3.41
N ASN A 32 -8.45 -11.36 -3.13
CA ASN A 32 -9.32 -12.27 -2.37
C ASN A 32 -8.89 -12.60 -0.93
N THR A 33 -7.84 -11.95 -0.41
CA THR A 33 -7.32 -12.18 0.96
C THR A 33 -7.35 -10.92 1.82
N GLU A 34 -7.61 -9.75 1.23
CA GLU A 34 -7.73 -8.51 1.97
C GLU A 34 -8.93 -8.50 2.92
N VAL A 35 -8.68 -8.08 4.16
CA VAL A 35 -9.73 -7.73 5.11
C VAL A 35 -9.85 -6.21 5.18
N LEU A 36 -11.02 -5.68 4.78
CA LEU A 36 -11.33 -4.26 4.88
C LEU A 36 -11.63 -3.85 6.34
N GLY A 37 -11.43 -2.57 6.63
CA GLY A 37 -11.67 -1.94 7.94
C GLY A 37 -10.41 -1.28 8.49
N GLU A 38 -10.58 -0.41 9.50
CA GLU A 38 -9.47 0.37 10.10
C GLU A 38 -8.36 -0.53 10.65
N ASN A 39 -8.74 -1.68 11.20
CA ASN A 39 -7.86 -2.72 11.72
C ASN A 39 -7.63 -3.87 10.73
N GLY A 40 -8.11 -3.73 9.49
CA GLY A 40 -7.92 -4.69 8.41
C GLY A 40 -6.49 -4.67 7.84
N THR A 41 -6.27 -5.44 6.78
CA THR A 41 -4.95 -5.69 6.17
C THR A 41 -4.22 -4.38 5.87
N PHE A 42 -4.86 -3.45 5.16
CA PHE A 42 -4.28 -2.15 4.81
C PHE A 42 -4.92 -0.95 5.53
N GLY A 43 -5.91 -1.20 6.40
CA GLY A 43 -6.60 -0.13 7.15
C GLY A 43 -7.64 0.66 6.34
N ARG A 44 -7.80 0.35 5.05
CA ARG A 44 -8.82 0.97 4.19
C ARG A 44 -10.20 0.35 4.40
N LYS A 45 -11.25 1.16 4.28
CA LYS A 45 -12.65 0.74 4.47
C LYS A 45 -13.34 0.32 3.18
N SER A 46 -12.78 0.70 2.04
CA SER A 46 -13.31 0.41 0.71
C SER A 46 -12.16 0.26 -0.29
N TYR A 47 -12.35 -0.57 -1.32
CA TYR A 47 -11.41 -0.69 -2.43
C TYR A 47 -11.27 0.60 -3.26
N ASN A 48 -12.21 1.54 -3.13
CA ASN A 48 -12.11 2.87 -3.75
C ASN A 48 -11.08 3.76 -3.06
N GLU A 49 -10.65 3.42 -1.84
CA GLU A 49 -9.58 4.12 -1.13
C GLU A 49 -8.22 3.65 -1.68
N ILE A 50 -7.74 4.37 -2.69
CA ILE A 50 -6.45 4.09 -3.33
C ILE A 50 -5.27 4.56 -2.48
N LEU A 51 -5.46 5.57 -1.63
CA LEU A 51 -4.46 6.01 -0.66
C LEU A 51 -4.60 5.19 0.64
N LEU A 52 -3.56 4.43 0.98
CA LEU A 52 -3.48 3.70 2.25
C LEU A 52 -3.05 4.65 3.38
N THR A 53 -4.02 5.40 3.91
CA THR A 53 -3.80 6.50 4.86
C THR A 53 -3.03 6.09 6.12
N ARG A 54 -3.25 4.87 6.64
CA ARG A 54 -2.52 4.33 7.80
C ARG A 54 -1.01 4.21 7.52
N CYS A 55 -0.65 3.57 6.42
CA CYS A 55 0.75 3.39 6.01
C CYS A 55 1.39 4.75 5.64
N PHE A 56 0.62 5.61 4.98
CA PHE A 56 1.03 6.96 4.62
C PHE A 56 1.40 7.78 5.85
N LYS A 57 0.50 7.91 6.83
CA LYS A 57 0.74 8.68 8.07
C LYS A 57 1.92 8.13 8.86
N ALA A 58 2.00 6.81 9.03
CA ALA A 58 3.12 6.17 9.73
C ALA A 58 4.47 6.49 9.05
N THR A 59 4.51 6.43 7.72
CA THR A 59 5.73 6.73 6.95
C THR A 59 6.06 8.21 6.94
N LEU A 60 5.06 9.08 6.80
CA LEU A 60 5.23 10.53 6.81
C LEU A 60 5.89 10.99 8.12
N ASN A 61 5.39 10.50 9.26
CA ASN A 61 5.95 10.81 10.57
C ASN A 61 7.34 10.22 10.77
N ARG A 62 7.58 8.99 10.30
CA ARG A 62 8.90 8.33 10.38
C ARG A 62 9.98 9.08 9.59
N LEU A 63 9.63 9.54 8.38
CA LEU A 63 10.58 10.24 7.50
C LEU A 63 10.76 11.71 7.88
N ASN A 64 9.80 12.30 8.60
CA ASN A 64 9.82 13.70 8.99
C ASN A 64 9.54 13.86 10.49
N PRO A 65 10.51 13.54 11.37
CA PRO A 65 10.32 13.66 12.83
C PRO A 65 10.03 15.09 13.32
N TRP A 66 10.22 16.09 12.45
CA TRP A 66 9.94 17.49 12.70
C TRP A 66 8.47 17.88 12.43
N LEU A 67 7.71 17.06 11.71
CA LEU A 67 6.30 17.31 11.44
C LEU A 67 5.47 17.10 12.71
N ASN A 68 4.59 18.04 13.00
CA ASN A 68 3.53 17.83 13.98
C ASN A 68 2.27 17.23 13.32
N ASP A 69 1.36 16.73 14.15
CA ASP A 69 0.13 16.05 13.70
C ASP A 69 -0.72 16.94 12.79
N ALA A 70 -0.83 18.23 13.08
CA ALA A 70 -1.63 19.15 12.27
C ALA A 70 -1.04 19.33 10.85
N GLN A 71 0.29 19.40 10.74
CA GLN A 71 0.98 19.49 9.45
C GLN A 71 0.91 18.16 8.69
N ALA A 72 0.97 17.02 9.38
CA ALA A 72 0.79 15.70 8.77
C ALA A 72 -0.63 15.55 8.20
N ASP A 73 -1.64 16.00 8.93
CA ASP A 73 -3.04 16.02 8.47
C ASP A 73 -3.23 16.95 7.26
N GLU A 74 -2.57 18.12 7.26
CA GLU A 74 -2.61 19.03 6.10
C GLU A 74 -1.96 18.41 4.86
N ALA A 75 -0.82 17.74 5.02
CA ALA A 75 -0.15 17.04 3.93
C ALA A 75 -1.02 15.92 3.34
N GLN A 76 -1.69 15.14 4.20
CA GLN A 76 -2.65 14.13 3.75
C GLN A 76 -3.77 14.75 2.91
N LYS A 77 -4.42 15.81 3.42
CA LYS A 77 -5.53 16.49 2.72
C LYS A 77 -5.11 17.04 1.36
N LYS A 78 -3.91 17.64 1.26
CA LYS A 78 -3.38 18.14 -0.01
C LYS A 78 -3.18 17.01 -1.02
N LEU A 79 -2.64 15.88 -0.57
CA LEU A 79 -2.44 14.70 -1.42
C LEU A 79 -3.78 14.12 -1.90
N GLU A 80 -4.74 13.95 -0.99
CA GLU A 80 -6.09 13.44 -1.32
C GLU A 80 -6.82 14.33 -2.32
N SER A 81 -6.72 15.65 -2.16
CA SER A 81 -7.30 16.61 -3.09
C SER A 81 -6.68 16.52 -4.48
N HIS A 82 -5.37 16.24 -4.58
CA HIS A 82 -4.68 16.11 -5.85
C HIS A 82 -5.03 14.80 -6.57
N ILE A 83 -5.17 13.71 -5.81
CA ILE A 83 -5.51 12.38 -6.33
C ILE A 83 -6.98 12.29 -6.77
N SER A 84 -7.85 13.12 -6.20
CA SER A 84 -9.28 13.16 -6.54
C SER A 84 -9.60 13.97 -7.81
N THR A 85 -8.59 14.54 -8.48
CA THR A 85 -8.71 15.30 -9.74
C THR A 85 -8.41 14.40 -10.93
#